data_AF-Q7RH88-F1
#
_entry.id   AF-Q7RH88-F1
#
_cell.length_a   1.000
_cell.length_b   1.000
_cell.length_c   1.000
_cell.angle_alpha   90.00
_cell.angle_beta   90.00
_cell.angle_gamma   90.00
#
_symmetry.space_group_name_H-M   'P 1'
#
loop_
_entity.id
_entity.type
_entity.pdbx_description
1 polymer ?
#
loop_
_entity_poly.entity_id
_entity_poly.type
_entity_poly.pdbx_seq_one_letter_code
_entity_poly.pdbx_strand_id
1 'polypeptide(L)'
;MDPSLTGDNLDDKQKAALLLGLQEIVQRQKENVKVMDICFNKCVSKIGNKLSSNEQKCIWDCANSYFYTNAFLNERLQQMTKLLKSNSDYLNL
;
A
#
# COMPACT_ATOMS: atom_id res chain seq x y z
N MET A 1 -26.91 -17.16 -15.77
CA MET A 1 -26.60 -15.75 -15.48
C MET A 1 -27.60 -15.29 -14.46
N ASP A 2 -27.13 -14.99 -13.25
CA ASP A 2 -27.95 -14.69 -12.08
C ASP A 2 -28.55 -13.26 -12.21
N PRO A 3 -29.85 -13.01 -11.95
CA PRO A 3 -30.52 -11.74 -12.28
C PRO A 3 -30.34 -10.61 -11.26
N SER A 4 -29.44 -10.74 -10.28
CA SER A 4 -29.41 -9.90 -9.06
C SER A 4 -28.60 -8.61 -9.16
N LEU A 5 -28.38 -8.07 -10.37
CA LEU A 5 -27.74 -6.76 -10.59
C LEU A 5 -28.74 -5.63 -10.89
N THR A 6 -29.93 -5.65 -10.29
CA THR A 6 -30.78 -4.45 -10.22
C THR A 6 -30.35 -3.64 -9.00
N GLY A 7 -29.47 -2.66 -9.23
CA GLY A 7 -29.09 -1.67 -8.24
C GLY A 7 -30.26 -0.73 -7.95
N ASP A 8 -30.96 -0.95 -6.85
CA ASP A 8 -31.66 0.09 -6.10
C ASP A 8 -31.97 -0.43 -4.69
N ASN A 9 -31.53 0.31 -3.67
CA ASN A 9 -31.52 0.03 -2.21
C ASN A 9 -30.24 -0.61 -1.61
N LEU A 10 -29.06 -0.14 -1.98
CA LEU A 10 -27.95 -0.12 -1.02
C LEU A 10 -28.10 1.11 -0.14
N ASP A 11 -28.22 0.90 1.17
CA ASP A 11 -28.21 1.97 2.17
C ASP A 11 -26.93 2.81 2.01
N ASP A 12 -27.01 4.13 2.22
CA ASP A 12 -25.89 5.03 1.96
C ASP A 12 -24.65 4.66 2.79
N LYS A 13 -24.86 4.08 3.98
CA LYS A 13 -23.81 3.50 4.80
C LYS A 13 -23.12 2.30 4.15
N GLN A 14 -23.87 1.43 3.48
CA GLN A 14 -23.33 0.27 2.76
C GLN A 14 -22.54 0.70 1.53
N LYS A 15 -23.03 1.71 0.79
CA LYS A 15 -22.29 2.30 -0.33
C LYS A 15 -20.97 2.93 0.15
N ALA A 16 -21.00 3.68 1.25
CA ALA A 16 -19.79 4.28 1.83
C ALA A 16 -18.78 3.21 2.27
N ALA A 17 -19.22 2.16 2.97
CA ALA A 17 -18.35 1.07 3.38
C ALA A 17 -17.72 0.33 2.17
N LEU A 18 -18.49 0.10 1.12
CA LEU A 18 -18.00 -0.50 -0.12
C LEU A 18 -16.95 0.37 -0.79
N LEU A 19 -17.20 1.68 -0.90
CA LEU A 19 -16.25 2.63 -1.49
C LEU A 19 -14.93 2.68 -0.69
N LEU A 20 -14.99 2.67 0.63
CA LEU A 20 -13.79 2.61 1.48
C LEU A 20 -13.01 1.30 1.26
N GLY A 21 -13.69 0.17 1.16
CA GLY A 21 -13.04 -1.11 0.85
C GLY A 21 -12.36 -1.11 -0.52
N LEU A 22 -13.01 -0.55 -1.53
CA LEU A 22 -12.42 -0.39 -2.87
C LEU A 22 -11.20 0.54 -2.85
N GLN A 23 -11.26 1.65 -2.12
CA GLN A 23 -10.10 2.55 -1.96
C GLN A 23 -8.92 1.83 -1.32
N GLU A 24 -9.15 1.01 -0.30
CA GLU A 24 -8.09 0.23 0.35
C GLU A 24 -7.43 -0.76 -0.62
N ILE A 25 -8.23 -1.50 -1.41
CA ILE A 25 -7.73 -2.44 -2.43
C ILE A 25 -6.88 -1.70 -3.46
N VAL A 26 -7.37 -0.57 -3.98
CA VAL A 26 -6.64 0.24 -4.96
C VAL A 26 -5.32 0.73 -4.38
N GLN A 27 -5.31 1.17 -3.11
CA GLN A 27 -4.11 1.66 -2.46
C GLN A 27 -3.07 0.54 -2.27
N ARG A 28 -3.49 -0.65 -1.87
CA ARG A 28 -2.61 -1.83 -1.78
C ARG A 28 -2.03 -2.21 -3.14
N GLN A 29 -2.84 -2.15 -4.20
CA GLN A 29 -2.38 -2.45 -5.56
C GLN A 29 -1.35 -1.43 -6.07
N LYS A 30 -1.54 -0.14 -5.78
CA LYS A 30 -0.55 0.90 -6.10
C LYS A 30 0.80 0.61 -5.44
N GLU A 31 0.77 0.22 -4.16
CA GLU A 31 1.99 -0.12 -3.43
C GLU A 31 2.69 -1.36 -4.04
N ASN A 32 1.92 -2.39 -4.39
CA ASN A 32 2.47 -3.57 -5.05
C ASN A 32 3.16 -3.23 -6.37
N VAL A 33 2.52 -2.42 -7.22
CA VAL A 33 3.12 -1.99 -8.51
C VAL A 33 4.39 -1.20 -8.27
N LYS A 34 4.42 -0.32 -7.27
CA LYS A 34 5.61 0.47 -6.93
C LYS A 34 6.78 -0.42 -6.47
N VAL A 35 6.53 -1.40 -5.62
CA VAL A 35 7.57 -2.35 -5.19
C VAL A 35 8.09 -3.19 -6.34
N MET A 36 7.19 -3.66 -7.21
CA MET A 36 7.56 -4.41 -8.41
C MET A 36 8.47 -3.58 -9.31
N ASP A 37 8.11 -2.33 -9.61
CA ASP A 37 8.91 -1.44 -10.45
C ASP A 37 10.29 -1.15 -9.84
N ILE A 38 10.34 -0.76 -8.56
CA ILE A 38 11.59 -0.45 -7.87
C ILE A 38 12.53 -1.66 -7.87
N CYS A 39 12.03 -2.83 -7.46
CA CYS A 39 12.88 -4.01 -7.32
C CYS A 39 13.26 -4.63 -8.66
N PHE A 40 12.39 -4.56 -9.67
CA PHE A 40 12.73 -5.01 -11.01
C PHE A 40 13.86 -4.16 -11.59
N ASN A 41 13.71 -2.83 -11.60
CA ASN A 41 14.73 -1.92 -12.15
C ASN A 41 16.07 -2.00 -11.39
N LYS A 42 16.03 -2.31 -10.08
CA LYS A 42 17.24 -2.47 -9.28
C LYS A 42 17.97 -3.79 -9.51
N CYS A 43 17.23 -4.87 -9.71
CA CYS A 43 17.79 -6.23 -9.66
C CYS A 43 17.93 -6.91 -11.02
N VAL A 44 17.12 -6.52 -12.02
CA VAL A 44 17.06 -7.19 -13.32
C VAL A 44 17.75 -6.31 -14.36
N SER A 45 18.94 -6.74 -14.81
CA SER A 45 19.75 -5.97 -15.77
C SER A 45 19.32 -6.18 -17.23
N LYS A 46 18.71 -7.33 -17.53
CA LYS A 46 18.22 -7.67 -18.86
C LYS A 46 16.91 -8.43 -18.76
N ILE A 47 15.91 -7.98 -19.52
CA ILE A 47 14.61 -8.65 -19.60
C ILE A 47 14.77 -10.00 -20.28
N GLY A 48 14.21 -11.03 -19.65
CA GLY A 48 14.16 -12.39 -20.16
C GLY A 48 12.92 -13.12 -19.68
N ASN A 49 12.80 -14.39 -20.06
CA ASN A 49 11.66 -15.26 -19.81
C ASN A 49 11.73 -15.96 -18.44
N LYS A 50 12.82 -15.80 -17.69
CA LYS A 50 12.97 -16.27 -16.32
C LYS A 50 14.00 -15.42 -15.57
N LEU A 51 13.81 -15.27 -14.27
CA LEU A 51 14.80 -14.67 -13.38
C LEU A 51 15.88 -15.71 -13.05
N SER A 52 17.14 -15.30 -13.10
CA SER A 52 18.26 -16.05 -12.54
C SER A 52 18.13 -16.16 -11.02
N SER A 53 18.82 -17.12 -10.40
CA SER A 53 18.82 -17.26 -8.93
C SER A 53 19.31 -16.00 -8.21
N ASN A 54 20.26 -15.27 -8.81
CA ASN A 54 20.76 -14.01 -8.26
C ASN A 54 19.70 -12.90 -8.33
N GLU A 55 18.98 -12.78 -9.45
CA GLU A 55 17.90 -11.81 -9.61
C GLU A 55 16.74 -12.11 -8.65
N GLN A 56 16.36 -13.40 -8.50
CA GLN A 56 15.34 -13.82 -7.54
C GLN A 56 15.72 -13.45 -6.11
N LYS A 57 16.96 -13.74 -5.70
CA LYS A 57 17.47 -13.37 -4.37
C LYS A 57 17.48 -11.85 -4.19
N CYS A 58 17.96 -11.11 -5.18
CA CYS A 58 17.99 -9.64 -5.12
C CYS A 58 16.58 -9.05 -4.97
N ILE A 59 15.61 -9.53 -5.74
CA ILE A 59 14.22 -9.06 -5.66
C ILE A 59 13.63 -9.35 -4.27
N TRP A 60 13.87 -10.54 -3.72
CA TRP A 60 13.45 -10.89 -2.37
C TRP A 60 14.03 -9.94 -1.31
N ASP A 61 15.35 -9.74 -1.33
CA ASP A 61 16.05 -8.86 -0.40
C ASP A 61 15.58 -7.39 -0.56
N CYS A 62 15.35 -6.96 -1.80
CA CYS A 62 14.82 -5.64 -2.12
C CYS A 62 13.41 -5.42 -1.55
N ALA A 63 12.49 -6.35 -1.80
CA ALA A 63 11.11 -6.25 -1.33
C ALA A 63 11.04 -6.26 0.21
N ASN A 64 11.79 -7.16 0.86
CA ASN A 64 11.90 -7.19 2.33
C ASN A 64 12.43 -5.87 2.89
N SER A 65 13.51 -5.34 2.30
CA SER A 65 14.06 -4.05 2.72
C SER A 65 13.06 -2.92 2.53
N TYR A 66 12.36 -2.89 1.39
CA TYR A 66 11.35 -1.88 1.10
C TYR A 66 10.23 -1.90 2.16
N PHE A 67 9.64 -3.06 2.44
CA PHE A 67 8.54 -3.15 3.41
C PHE A 67 9.00 -2.84 4.83
N TYR A 68 10.19 -3.29 5.23
CA TYR A 68 10.77 -2.94 6.52
C TYR A 68 10.96 -1.42 6.66
N THR A 69 11.58 -0.78 5.67
CA THR A 69 11.79 0.67 5.66
C THR A 69 10.46 1.42 5.64
N ASN A 70 9.49 0.99 4.84
CA ASN A 70 8.18 1.63 4.77
C ASN A 70 7.43 1.55 6.11
N ALA A 71 7.43 0.39 6.78
CA ALA A 71 6.84 0.23 8.10
C ALA A 71 7.52 1.15 9.13
N PHE A 72 8.85 1.13 9.18
CA PHE A 72 9.63 1.97 10.09
C PHE A 72 9.33 3.47 9.90
N LEU A 73 9.32 3.95 8.65
CA LEU A 73 9.04 5.36 8.36
C LEU A 73 7.62 5.74 8.75
N ASN A 74 6.62 4.89 8.48
CA ASN A 74 5.24 5.14 8.85
C ASN A 74 5.06 5.20 10.38
N GLU A 75 5.70 4.31 11.14
CA GLU A 75 5.67 4.38 12.60
C GLU A 75 6.27 5.68 13.13
N ARG A 76 7.40 6.13 12.55
CA ARG A 76 8.04 7.40 12.93
C ARG A 76 7.16 8.60 12.58
N LEU A 77 6.56 8.62 11.39
CA LEU A 77 5.63 9.68 10.97
C LEU A 77 4.40 9.74 11.88
N GLN A 78 3.85 8.59 12.29
CA GLN A 78 2.74 8.54 13.23
C GLN A 78 3.13 9.07 14.62
N GLN A 79 4.31 8.71 15.12
CA GLN A 79 4.84 9.24 16.38
C GLN A 79 4.97 10.77 16.32
N MET A 80 5.56 11.32 15.25
CA MET A 80 5.68 12.76 15.06
C MET A 80 4.32 13.46 14.98
N THR A 81 3.37 12.88 14.25
CA THR A 81 2.03 13.43 14.11
C THR A 81 1.31 13.51 15.46
N LYS A 82 1.46 12.50 16.32
CA LYS A 82 0.90 12.50 17.68
C LYS A 82 1.49 13.61 18.54
N LEU A 83 2.80 13.83 18.48
CA LEU A 83 3.48 14.91 19.22
C LEU A 83 3.04 16.31 18.77
N LEU A 84 2.90 16.51 17.45
CA LEU A 84 2.42 17.79 16.92
C LEU A 84 0.98 18.06 17.34
N LYS A 85 0.12 17.04 17.31
CA LYS A 85 -1.26 17.15 17.76
C LYS A 85 -1.35 17.46 19.25
N SER A 86 -0.59 16.77 20.11
CA SER A 86 -0.61 17.05 21.55
C SER A 86 -0.14 18.47 21.88
N ASN A 87 0.85 18.99 21.15
CA ASN A 87 1.33 20.36 21.33
C ASN A 87 0.30 21.39 20.85
N SER A 88 -0.36 21.13 19.72
CA SER A 88 -1.48 21.97 19.24
C SER A 88 -2.62 21.98 20.24
N ASP A 89 -3.03 20.82 20.76
CA ASP A 89 -4.12 20.70 21.74
C ASP A 89 -3.77 21.45 23.04
N TYR A 90 -2.50 21.44 23.47
CA TYR A 90 -2.02 22.22 24.63
C TYR A 90 -2.05 23.74 24.40
N LEU A 91 -1.75 24.22 23.18
CA LEU A 91 -1.74 25.65 22.86
C LEU A 91 -3.14 26.25 22.65
N ASN A 92 -4.16 25.41 22.46
CA ASN A 92 -5.56 25.82 22.29
C ASN A 92 -6.40 25.68 23.58
N LEU A 93 -5.78 25.35 24.71
CA LEU A 93 -6.35 25.35 26.06
C LEU A 93 -5.92 26.61 26.82
#